data_AF-A0A6N7I0F1-F1
#
_entry.id   AF-A0A6N7I0F1-F1
#
_cell.length_a   1.000
_cell.length_b   1.000
_cell.length_c   1.000
_cell.angle_alpha   90.00
_cell.angle_beta   90.00
_cell.angle_gamma   90.00
#
_symmetry.space_group_name_H-M   'P 1'
#
loop_
_entity.id
_entity.type
_entity.pdbx_description
1 polymer ?
#
loop_
_entity_poly.entity_id
_entity_poly.type
_entity_poly.pdbx_seq_one_letter_code
_entity_poly.pdbx_strand_id
1 'polypeptide(L)' 'MILWQLNDSSRHGYDAPAPIIGDQVRALCGVSLVITREGLTEDAWEGRPPLCVDCATAYVERHAMATQP' A
#
# COMPACT_ATOMS: atom_id res chain seq x y z
N MET A 1 -1.91 -3.86 10.16
CA MET A 1 -1.23 -2.58 9.83
C MET A 1 -1.39 -2.36 8.34
N ILE A 2 -1.34 -1.11 7.88
CA ILE A 2 -1.38 -0.82 6.45
C ILE A 2 0.06 -0.75 5.94
N LEU A 3 0.38 -1.64 5.01
CA LEU A 3 1.65 -1.67 4.27
C LEU A 3 1.41 -1.16 2.85
N TRP A 4 2.50 -0.86 2.15
CA TRP A 4 2.43 -0.26 0.82
C TRP A 4 3.34 -1.00 -0.15
N GLN A 5 2.82 -1.26 -1.36
CA GLN A 5 3.52 -1.92 -2.45
C GLN A 5 3.40 -1.07 -3.71
N LEU A 6 4.46 -1.01 -4.51
CA LEU A 6 4.44 -0.36 -5.83
C LEU A 6 3.73 -1.25 -6.86
N ASN A 7 2.79 -0.68 -7.61
CA ASN A 7 2.17 -1.27 -8.79
C ASN A 7 1.79 -0.14 -9.77
N ASP A 8 1.97 -0.34 -11.07
CA ASP A 8 1.63 0.66 -12.11
C ASP A 8 2.05 2.11 -11.76
N SER A 9 3.31 2.27 -11.32
CA SER A 9 3.91 3.56 -10.91
C SER A 9 3.23 4.26 -9.71
N SER A 10 2.32 3.59 -9.01
CA SER A 10 1.64 4.11 -7.83
C SER A 10 1.85 3.20 -6.62
N ARG A 11 1.83 3.78 -5.43
CA ARG A 11 1.87 3.02 -4.17
C ARG A 11 0.45 2.65 -3.75
N HIS A 12 0.22 1.36 -3.59
CA HIS A 12 -1.06 0.80 -3.15
C HIS A 12 -0.95 0.29 -1.72
N GLY A 13 -1.88 0.74 -0.88
CA GLY A 13 -1.99 0.30 0.50
C GLY A 13 -2.72 -1.03 0.59
N TYR A 14 -2.31 -1.92 1.50
CA TYR A 14 -2.97 -3.19 1.79
C TYR A 14 -2.82 -3.57 3.26
N ASP A 15 -3.75 -4.39 3.77
CA ASP A 15 -3.71 -4.89 5.15
C ASP A 15 -2.90 -6.17 5.23
N ALA A 16 -1.80 -6.15 6.00
CA ALA A 16 -1.01 -7.33 6.31
C ALA A 16 -0.24 -7.14 7.62
N PRO A 17 0.21 -8.21 8.28
CA PRO A 17 1.13 -8.11 9.42
C PRO A 17 2.59 -7.86 9.01
N ALA A 18 2.98 -8.28 7.80
CA ALA A 18 4.31 -8.13 7.24
C ALA A 18 4.25 -8.25 5.70
N PRO A 19 5.22 -7.71 4.95
CA PRO A 19 5.31 -7.95 3.51
C PRO A 19 5.86 -9.36 3.24
N ILE A 20 5.12 -10.16 2.48
CA ILE A 20 5.53 -11.53 2.10
C ILE A 20 5.73 -11.56 0.58
N ILE A 21 6.97 -11.66 0.13
CA ILE A 21 7.30 -11.67 -1.30
C ILE A 21 6.64 -12.88 -1.98
N GLY A 22 5.98 -12.62 -3.12
CA GLY A 22 5.23 -13.62 -3.88
C GLY A 22 3.77 -13.79 -3.44
N ASP A 23 3.38 -13.19 -2.31
CA ASP A 23 1.99 -13.24 -1.85
C ASP A 23 1.08 -12.36 -2.72
N GLN A 24 -0.16 -12.81 -2.90
CA GLN A 24 -1.19 -12.05 -3.60
C GLN A 24 -2.14 -11.44 -2.57
N VAL A 25 -2.12 -10.11 -2.48
CA VAL A 25 -2.94 -9.35 -1.55
C VAL A 25 -3.98 -8.53 -2.29
N ARG A 26 -5.04 -8.14 -1.58
CA ARG A 26 -6.01 -7.16 -2.06
C ARG A 26 -5.69 -5.78 -1.48
N ALA A 27 -5.42 -4.82 -2.36
CA ALA A 27 -5.24 -3.43 -1.96
C ALA A 27 -6.54 -2.82 -1.42
N LEU A 28 -6.41 -1.72 -0.69
CA LEU A 28 -7.55 -0.94 -0.18
C LEU A 28 -8.47 -0.44 -1.30
N CYS A 29 -7.92 -0.17 -2.49
CA CYS A 29 -8.69 0.20 -3.68
C CYS A 29 -9.39 -0.99 -4.39
N GLY A 30 -9.25 -2.21 -3.85
CA GLY A 30 -9.89 -3.42 -4.38
C GLY A 30 -9.10 -4.20 -5.43
N VAL A 31 -8.01 -3.63 -5.95
CA VAL A 31 -7.10 -4.27 -6.92
C VAL A 31 -6.31 -5.40 -6.25
N SER A 32 -6.19 -6.53 -6.94
CA SER A 32 -5.28 -7.61 -6.54
C SER A 32 -3.87 -7.31 -7.03
N LEU A 33 -2.88 -7.42 -6.15
CA LEU A 33 -1.47 -7.19 -6.50
C LEU A 33 -0.59 -8.25 -5.86
N VAL A 34 0.56 -8.51 -6.48
CA VAL A 34 1.58 -9.42 -5.98
C VAL A 34 2.66 -8.60 -5.30
N ILE A 35 3.06 -9.01 -4.09
CA ILE A 35 4.17 -8.36 -3.39
C ILE A 35 5.47 -8.79 -4.05
N THR A 36 6.17 -7.83 -4.66
CA THR A 36 7.46 -8.08 -5.30
C THR A 36 8.60 -7.50 -4.49
N ARG A 37 9.80 -8.06 -4.66
CA ARG A 37 11.00 -7.54 -4.01
C ARG A 37 11.33 -6.13 -4.49
N GLU A 38 11.15 -5.84 -5.78
CA GLU A 38 11.44 -4.51 -6.33
C GLU A 38 10.58 -3.42 -5.69
N GLY A 39 9.29 -3.69 -5.42
CA GLY A 39 8.41 -2.70 -4.81
C GLY A 39 8.70 -2.41 -3.32
N LEU A 40 9.69 -3.09 -2.73
CA LEU A 40 10.11 -2.92 -1.33
C LEU A 40 11.54 -2.35 -1.20
N THR A 41 12.27 -2.11 -2.29
CA THR A 41 13.64 -1.56 -2.23
C THR A 41 13.63 -0.05 -2.02
N GLU A 42 14.64 0.51 -1.36
CA GLU A 42 14.76 1.96 -1.17
C GLU A 42 14.77 2.71 -2.52
N ASP A 43 15.46 2.19 -3.53
CA ASP A 43 15.54 2.76 -4.88
C ASP A 43 14.15 2.95 -5.53
N ALA A 44 13.25 1.98 -5.36
CA ALA A 44 11.89 2.07 -5.90
C ALA A 44 11.06 3.18 -5.22
N TRP A 45 11.48 3.59 -4.02
CA TRP A 45 10.83 4.61 -3.20
C TRP A 45 11.52 5.97 -3.28
N GLU A 46 12.78 6.03 -3.72
CA GLU A 46 13.58 7.25 -3.87
C GLU A 46 12.89 8.26 -4.79
N GLY A 47 12.26 7.77 -5.87
CA GLY A 47 11.47 8.59 -6.79
C GLY A 47 10.15 9.13 -6.22
N ARG A 48 9.84 8.84 -4.95
CA ARG A 48 8.59 9.17 -4.26
C ARG A 48 7.34 8.98 -5.14
N PRO A 49 7.10 7.77 -5.68
CA PRO A 49 5.96 7.52 -6.56
C PRO A 49 4.65 8.01 -5.91
N PRO A 50 3.63 8.48 -6.65
CA PRO A 50 2.38 8.92 -6.03
C PRO A 50 1.71 7.78 -5.23
N LEU A 51 0.92 8.14 -4.22
CA LEU A 51 -0.02 7.19 -3.62
C LEU A 51 -1.20 6.98 -4.59
N CYS A 52 -1.71 5.77 -4.68
CA CYS A 52 -3.03 5.54 -5.28
C CYS A 52 -4.06 6.34 -4.47
N VAL A 53 -4.83 7.21 -5.14
CA VAL A 53 -5.77 8.16 -4.50
C VAL A 53 -6.81 7.43 -3.65
N ASP A 54 -7.33 6.30 -4.15
CA ASP A 54 -8.33 5.50 -3.43
C ASP A 54 -7.72 4.85 -2.18
N CYS A 55 -6.50 4.33 -2.29
CA CYS A 55 -5.77 3.79 -1.14
C CYS A 55 -5.44 4.86 -0.10
N ALA A 56 -5.06 6.06 -0.54
CA ALA A 56 -4.77 7.19 0.35
C ALA A 56 -6.01 7.66 1.09
N THR A 57 -7.15 7.77 0.40
CA THR A 57 -8.45 8.11 0.99
C THR A 57 -8.86 7.08 2.04
N ALA A 58 -8.84 5.78 1.70
CA ALA A 58 -9.18 4.70 2.63
C ALA A 58 -8.24 4.65 3.84
N TYR A 59 -6.95 4.95 3.65
CA TYR A 59 -5.99 5.07 4.74
C TYR A 59 -6.38 6.21 5.70
N VAL A 60 -6.67 7.40 5.17
CA VAL A 60 -7.07 8.56 5.96
C VAL A 60 -8.36 8.29 6.73
N GLU A 61 -9.39 7.72 6.09
CA GLU A 61 -10.66 7.39 6.75
C GLU A 61 -10.46 6.47 7.95
N ARG A 62 -9.66 5.40 7.79
CA ARG A 62 -9.37 4.45 8.88
C ARG A 62 -8.59 5.09 10.03
N HIS A 63 -7.65 5.97 9.72
CA HIS A 63 -6.86 6.67 10.74
C HIS A 63 -7.60 7.86 11.38
N ALA A 64 -8.53 8.49 10.66
CA ALA A 64 -9.45 9.50 11.18
C ALA A 64 -10.47 8.89 12.14
N MET A 65 -10.93 7.65 11.90
CA MET A 65 -11.79 6.92 12.83
C MET A 65 -11.05 6.50 14.11
N ALA A 66 -9.76 6.18 14.03
CA ALA A 66 -8.94 5.81 15.19
C ALA A 66 -8.58 7.00 16.11
N THR A 67 -8.86 8.23 15.69
CA THR A 67 -8.59 9.47 16.44
C THR A 67 -9.83 10.08 17.11
N GLN A 68 -10.98 9.41 17.05
CA GLN A 68 -12.15 9.82 17.84
C GLN A 68 -12.05 9.24 19.27
N PRO A 69 -12.04 10.10 20.31
CA PRO A 69 -11.96 9.68 21.71
C PRO A 69 -13.22 8.96 22.21
#